data_AF-A0A0N0U2Z2-F1
#
_entry.id   AF-A0A0N0U2Z2-F1
#
_cell.length_a   1.000
_cell.length_b   1.000
_cell.length_c   1.000
_cell.angle_alpha   90.00
_cell.angle_beta   90.00
_cell.angle_gamma   90.00
#
_symmetry.space_group_name_H-M   'P 1'
#
loop_
_entity.id
_entity.type
_entity.pdbx_description
1 polymer ?
#
loop_
_entity_poly.entity_id
_entity_poly.type
_entity_poly.pdbx_seq_one_letter_code
_entity_poly.pdbx_strand_id
1 'polypeptide(L)' 'MFVRQLLQLKGMSIDKALAIVEHYSTPRLLIEAFRESDETLLANIEFGDKKRLIGPIISKTIYQLYMKKDLN' A
#
# COMPACT_ATOMS: atom_id res chain seq x y z
N MET A 1 11.10 -6.08 6.28
CA MET A 1 10.39 -7.10 5.45
C MET A 1 9.17 -6.56 4.70
N PHE A 2 8.44 -5.58 5.25
CA PHE A 2 7.24 -5.00 4.62
C PHE A 2 7.46 -4.39 3.22
N VAL A 3 8.50 -3.56 3.05
CA VAL A 3 8.88 -2.98 1.74
C VAL A 3 9.08 -4.05 0.66
N ARG A 4 9.67 -5.21 1.01
CA ARG A 4 9.89 -6.30 0.05
C ARG A 4 8.59 -6.94 -0.43
N GLN A 5 7.58 -7.04 0.43
CA GLN A 5 6.25 -7.56 0.03
C GLN A 5 5.56 -6.61 -0.95
N LEU A 6 5.70 -5.30 -0.69
CA LEU A 6 5.24 -4.25 -1.58
C LEU A 6 5.95 -4.31 -2.95
N LEU A 7 7.28 -4.42 -2.96
CA LEU A 7 8.06 -4.50 -4.21
C LEU A 7 7.77 -5.73 -5.08
N GLN A 8 7.14 -6.79 -4.55
CA GLN A 8 6.70 -7.92 -5.36
C GLN A 8 5.46 -7.61 -6.21
N LEU A 9 4.78 -6.50 -5.95
CA LEU A 9 3.62 -6.07 -6.72
C LEU A 9 4.04 -5.46 -8.06
N LYS A 10 3.40 -5.91 -9.14
CA LYS A 10 3.62 -5.35 -10.49
C LYS A 10 3.24 -3.87 -10.50
N GLY A 11 4.19 -3.01 -10.89
CA GLY A 11 3.99 -1.55 -10.95
C GLY A 11 4.34 -0.80 -9.66
N MET A 12 4.91 -1.49 -8.67
CA MET A 12 5.44 -0.88 -7.45
C MET A 12 6.90 -0.46 -7.63
N SER A 13 7.19 0.81 -7.37
CA SER A 13 8.55 1.33 -7.24
C SER A 13 8.95 1.41 -5.77
N ILE A 14 10.25 1.51 -5.52
CA ILE A 14 10.81 1.70 -4.17
C ILE A 14 10.23 2.95 -3.51
N ASP A 15 10.12 4.06 -4.25
CA ASP A 15 9.54 5.31 -3.72
C ASP A 15 8.10 5.14 -3.25
N LYS A 16 7.27 4.41 -4.01
CA LYS A 16 5.88 4.13 -3.60
C LYS A 16 5.84 3.27 -2.35
N ALA A 17 6.68 2.23 -2.30
CA ALA A 17 6.75 1.34 -1.16
C ALA A 17 7.22 2.10 0.09
N LEU A 18 8.25 2.93 -0.03
CA LEU A 18 8.75 3.78 1.06
C LEU A 18 7.68 4.76 1.54
N ALA A 19 7.00 5.48 0.66
CA ALA A 19 5.92 6.39 1.04
C ALA A 19 4.80 5.68 1.84
N ILE A 20 4.44 4.46 1.44
CA ILE A 20 3.47 3.65 2.21
C ILE A 20 4.04 3.28 3.58
N VAL A 21 5.31 2.89 3.66
CA VAL A 21 5.95 2.50 4.93
C VAL A 21 6.19 3.70 5.85
N GLU A 22 6.39 4.90 5.29
CA GLU A 22 6.48 6.15 6.05
C GLU A 22 5.15 6.47 6.73
N HIS A 23 4.03 6.30 6.04
CA HIS A 23 2.69 6.45 6.63
C HIS A 23 2.29 5.27 7.53
N TYR A 24 2.66 4.05 7.14
CA TYR A 24 2.30 2.80 7.80
C TYR A 24 3.55 1.97 8.03
N SER A 25 4.22 2.19 9.16
CA SER A 25 5.49 1.53 9.46
C SER A 25 5.35 0.01 9.61
N THR A 26 4.13 -0.48 9.83
CA THR A 26 3.84 -1.92 9.94
C THR A 26 2.68 -2.36 9.04
N PRO A 27 2.70 -3.61 8.56
CA PRO A 27 1.58 -4.18 7.80
C PRO A 27 0.29 -4.26 8.63
N ARG A 28 0.37 -4.38 9.96
CA ARG A 28 -0.82 -4.37 10.83
C ARG A 28 -1.55 -3.04 10.78
N LEU A 29 -0.82 -1.92 10.93
CA LEU A 29 -1.40 -0.58 10.81
C LEU A 29 -2.05 -0.37 9.44
N LEU A 30 -1.39 -0.87 8.39
CA LEU A 30 -1.95 -0.82 7.04
C LEU A 30 -3.27 -1.60 6.93
N ILE A 31 -3.34 -2.82 7.49
CA ILE A 31 -4.53 -3.67 7.50
C ILE A 31 -5.66 -3.05 8.32
N GLU A 32 -5.34 -2.50 9.49
CA GLU A 32 -6.32 -1.82 10.35
C GLU A 32 -6.90 -0.60 9.65
N ALA A 33 -6.05 0.23 9.04
CA ALA A 33 -6.50 1.38 8.27
C ALA A 33 -7.37 0.97 7.06
N PHE A 34 -7.03 -0.14 6.40
CA PHE A 34 -7.87 -0.72 5.35
C PHE A 34 -9.16 -1.39 5.84
N ARG A 35 -9.25 -1.76 7.13
CA ARG A 35 -10.47 -2.30 7.73
C ARG A 35 -11.44 -1.19 8.12
N GLU A 36 -10.89 -0.05 8.55
CA GLU A 36 -11.67 1.13 8.92
C GLU A 36 -12.01 2.02 7.71
N SER A 37 -11.25 1.93 6.62
CA SER A 37 -11.43 2.70 5.38
C SER A 37 -11.60 1.80 4.15
N ASP A 38 -11.63 2.40 2.96
CA ASP A 38 -11.82 1.70 1.68
C ASP A 38 -10.51 1.23 1.02
N GLU A 39 -10.65 0.41 -0.02
CA GLU A 39 -9.55 -0.06 -0.89
C GLU A 39 -8.77 1.07 -1.59
N THR A 40 -9.26 2.31 -1.55
CA THR A 40 -8.65 3.51 -2.15
C THR A 40 -7.86 4.36 -1.14
N LEU A 41 -7.72 3.94 0.11
CA LEU A 41 -7.00 4.69 1.15
C LEU A 41 -5.58 5.09 0.73
N LEU A 42 -4.84 4.19 0.08
CA LEU A 42 -3.48 4.46 -0.36
C LEU A 42 -3.42 5.23 -1.68
N ALA A 43 -4.55 5.39 -2.39
CA ALA A 43 -4.59 6.09 -3.67
C ALA A 43 -4.19 7.56 -3.52
N ASN A 44 -4.50 8.14 -2.36
CA ASN A 44 -4.22 9.53 -2.00
C ASN A 44 -2.83 9.74 -1.38
N ILE A 45 -2.05 8.68 -1.19
CA ILE A 45 -0.68 8.80 -0.67
C ILE A 45 0.21 9.38 -1.76
N GLU A 46 0.94 10.43 -1.39
CA GLU A 46 1.96 11.05 -2.21
C GLU A 46 3.28 10.27 -2.09
N PHE A 47 3.98 10.08 -3.20
CA PHE A 47 5.30 9.44 -3.23
C PHE A 47 6.31 10.28 -4.01
N GLY A 48 7.56 10.24 -3.54
CA GLY A 48 8.72 10.92 -4.12
C GLY A 48 8.64 12.45 -4.11
N ASP A 49 9.67 13.11 -4.64
CA ASP A 49 9.81 14.57 -4.60
C ASP A 49 8.71 15.34 -5.34
N LYS A 50 8.08 14.69 -6.33
CA LYS A 50 7.03 15.28 -7.15
C LYS A 50 5.62 15.08 -6.58
N LYS A 51 5.49 14.56 -5.35
CA LYS A 51 4.21 14.33 -4.68
C LYS A 51 3.21 13.58 -5.56
N ARG A 52 3.68 12.57 -6.28
CA ARG A 52 2.82 11.82 -7.19
C ARG A 52 1.91 10.93 -6.38
N LEU A 53 0.66 10.81 -6.78
CA LEU A 53 -0.27 9.92 -6.12
C LEU A 53 0.00 8.47 -6.52
N ILE A 54 0.05 7.57 -5.55
CA ILE A 54 0.22 6.12 -5.77
C ILE A 54 -0.86 5.58 -6.73
N GLY A 55 -2.06 6.13 -6.62
CA GLY A 55 -3.20 5.84 -7.48
C GLY A 55 -4.03 4.65 -7.02
N PRO A 56 -5.31 4.59 -7.44
CA PRO A 56 -6.29 3.62 -6.93
C PRO A 56 -5.97 2.17 -7.32
N ILE A 57 -5.31 1.95 -8.46
CA ILE A 57 -4.96 0.60 -8.93
C ILE A 57 -3.98 -0.07 -7.96
N ILE A 58 -2.95 0.65 -7.53
CA ILE A 58 -1.97 0.13 -6.58
C ILE A 58 -2.62 -0.06 -5.20
N SER A 59 -3.41 0.92 -4.75
CA SER A 59 -4.15 0.81 -3.49
C SER A 59 -5.02 -0.45 -3.44
N LYS A 60 -5.78 -0.70 -4.50
CA LYS A 60 -6.62 -1.91 -4.64
C LYS A 60 -5.80 -3.19 -4.67
N THR A 61 -4.64 -3.18 -5.33
CA THR A 61 -3.74 -4.35 -5.39
C THR A 61 -3.20 -4.71 -4.00
N ILE A 62 -2.80 -3.69 -3.24
CA ILE A 62 -2.31 -3.87 -1.85
C ILE A 62 -3.47 -4.34 -0.96
N TYR A 63 -4.63 -3.70 -1.06
CA TYR A 63 -5.83 -4.10 -0.33
C TYR A 63 -6.14 -5.59 -0.59
N GLN A 64 -6.14 -6.01 -1.86
CA GLN A 64 -6.32 -7.43 -2.20
C GLN A 64 -5.21 -8.32 -1.64
N LEU A 65 -3.94 -7.92 -1.68
CA LEU A 65 -2.85 -8.72 -1.12
C LEU A 65 -3.02 -8.99 0.37
N TYR A 66 -3.50 -8.00 1.13
CA TYR A 66 -3.67 -8.09 2.58
C TYR A 66 -5.03 -8.66 3.00
N MET A 67 -6.12 -8.30 2.31
CA MET A 67 -7.49 -8.78 2.60
C MET A 67 -7.82 -10.14 1.96
N LYS A 68 -7.28 -10.48 0.78
CA LYS A 68 -7.45 -11.85 0.22
C LYS A 68 -6.54 -12.89 0.88
N LYS A 69 -5.67 -12.48 1.80
CA LYS A 69 -4.83 -13.43 2.54
C LYS A 69 -5.62 -14.29 3.54
N ASP A 70 -6.93 -14.04 3.69
CA ASP A 70 -7.89 -14.89 4.42
C ASP A 70 -8.47 -16.06 3.59
N LEU A 71 -7.91 -16.37 2.41
CA LEU A 71 -8.31 -17.56 1.64
C LEU A 71 -7.15 -18.56 1.52
N ASN A 72 -6.87 -19.26 2.61
CA ASN A 72 -6.28 -20.61 2.60
C ASN A 72 -6.51 -21.31 3.94
#